data_AF-A0A932TQ40-F1
#
_entry.id   AF-A0A932TQ40-F1
#
_cell.length_a   1.000
_cell.length_b   1.000
_cell.length_c   1.000
_cell.angle_alpha   90.00
_cell.angle_beta   90.00
_cell.angle_gamma   90.00
#
_symmetry.space_group_name_H-M   'P 1'
#
loop_
_entity.id
_entity.type
_entity.pdbx_description
1 polymer ?
#
loop_
_entity_poly.entity_id
_entity_poly.type
_entity_poly.pdbx_seq_one_letter_code
_entity_poly.pdbx_strand_id
1 'polypeptide(L)' 'MAIVRVNIRDHYGIGELWSDAENETAAIEEMRRWCEAHSPWELRTLTPERGDDGHYKFTVEREVGPKRETR' A
#
# COMPACT_ATOMS: atom_id res chain seq x y z
N MET A 1 -11.48 10.51 -3.73
CA MET A 1 -10.70 9.40 -3.15
C MET A 1 -10.22 8.59 -4.33
N ALA A 2 -8.92 8.63 -4.65
CA ALA A 2 -8.38 8.16 -5.92
C ALA A 2 -7.70 6.79 -5.84
N ILE A 3 -7.95 6.00 -4.78
CA ILE A 3 -7.63 4.56 -4.79
C ILE A 3 -8.66 3.84 -5.66
N VAL A 4 -8.23 3.39 -6.82
CA VAL A 4 -9.11 2.80 -7.84
C VAL A 4 -9.19 1.28 -7.76
N ARG A 5 -8.20 0.64 -7.12
CA ARG A 5 -8.19 -0.81 -6.93
C ARG A 5 -7.42 -1.20 -5.68
N VAL A 6 -7.93 -2.24 -5.01
CA VAL A 6 -7.31 -2.90 -3.88
C VAL A 6 -7.36 -4.41 -4.13
N ASN A 7 -6.21 -5.09 -4.12
CA ASN A 7 -6.11 -6.53 -4.25
C ASN A 7 -5.26 -7.08 -3.10
N ILE A 8 -5.92 -7.60 -2.07
CA ILE A 8 -5.25 -8.15 -0.89
C ILE A 8 -5.18 -9.67 -1.02
N ARG A 9 -3.96 -10.22 -0.98
CA ARG A 9 -3.72 -11.67 -0.92
C ARG A 9 -3.33 -12.04 0.51
N ASP A 10 -4.34 -12.20 1.36
CA ASP A 10 -4.17 -12.40 2.81
C ASP A 10 -3.32 -13.64 3.18
N HIS A 11 -3.31 -14.68 2.34
CA HIS A 11 -2.53 -15.91 2.58
C HIS A 11 -1.03 -15.65 2.84
N TYR A 12 -0.47 -14.57 2.29
CA TYR A 12 0.94 -14.19 2.49
C TYR A 12 1.10 -12.87 3.25
N GLY A 13 -0.01 -12.23 3.66
CA GLY A 13 0.03 -10.89 4.27
C GLY A 13 0.57 -9.82 3.32
N ILE A 14 0.39 -9.96 2.01
CA ILE A 14 0.83 -8.99 0.99
C ILE A 14 -0.39 -8.59 0.15
N GLY A 15 -0.49 -7.30 -0.15
CA GLY A 15 -1.52 -6.74 -1.01
C GLY A 15 -0.93 -5.76 -2.00
N GLU A 16 -1.75 -5.42 -3.00
CA GLU A 16 -1.45 -4.43 -4.01
C GLU A 16 -2.57 -3.37 -4.00
N LEU A 17 -2.17 -2.10 -4.08
CA LEU A 17 -3.06 -0.95 -4.17
C LEU A 17 -2.73 -0.16 -5.43
N TRP A 18 -3.75 0.42 -6.06
CA TRP A 18 -3.59 1.30 -7.23
C TRP A 18 -4.25 2.64 -6.96
N SER A 19 -3.52 3.73 -7.24
CA SER A 19 -4.03 5.10 -7.21
C SER A 19 -4.06 5.73 -8.61
N ASP A 20 -5.13 6.47 -8.88
CA ASP A 20 -5.32 7.35 -10.03
C ASP A 20 -4.96 8.81 -9.72
N ALA A 21 -4.13 9.03 -8.70
CA ALA A 21 -3.64 10.36 -8.41
C ALA A 21 -2.90 10.95 -9.60
N GLU A 22 -3.03 12.26 -9.76
CA GLU A 22 -2.41 13.03 -10.84
C GLU A 22 -0.87 13.01 -10.83
N ASN A 23 -0.27 12.73 -9.66
CA ASN A 23 1.18 12.71 -9.48
C ASN A 23 1.60 11.72 -8.37
N GLU A 24 2.89 11.36 -8.39
CA GLU A 24 3.49 10.38 -7.47
C GLU A 24 3.34 10.79 -6.00
N THR A 25 3.58 12.05 -5.67
CA THR A 25 3.48 12.55 -4.28
C THR A 25 2.07 12.38 -3.72
N ALA A 26 1.06 12.77 -4.51
CA ALA A 26 -0.33 12.61 -4.14
C ALA A 26 -0.71 11.13 -3.98
N ALA A 27 -0.22 10.27 -4.87
CA ALA A 27 -0.43 8.82 -4.77
C ALA A 27 0.15 8.26 -3.46
N ILE A 28 1.38 8.64 -3.09
CA ILE A 28 2.02 8.21 -1.84
C ILE A 28 1.22 8.67 -0.61
N GLU A 29 0.80 9.94 -0.58
CA GLU A 29 0.03 10.48 0.53
C GLU A 29 -1.32 9.78 0.70
N GLU A 30 -2.02 9.50 -0.40
CA GLU A 30 -3.27 8.74 -0.37
C GLU A 30 -3.07 7.33 0.18
N MET A 31 -2.00 6.65 -0.24
CA MET A 31 -1.69 5.30 0.21
C MET A 31 -1.35 5.25 1.70
N ARG A 32 -0.61 6.24 2.20
CA ARG A 32 -0.33 6.39 3.64
C ARG A 32 -1.63 6.53 4.42
N ARG A 33 -2.50 7.45 4.00
CA ARG A 33 -3.81 7.64 4.65
C ARG A 33 -4.66 6.38 4.63
N TRP A 34 -4.61 5.60 3.54
CA TRP A 34 -5.32 4.33 3.48
C TRP A 34 -4.75 3.31 4.47
N CYS A 35 -3.43 3.15 4.54
CA CYS A 35 -2.78 2.26 5.49
C CYS A 35 -3.09 2.65 6.96
N GLU A 36 -3.02 3.95 7.28
CA GLU A 36 -3.38 4.47 8.60
C GLU A 36 -4.83 4.17 8.97
N ALA A 37 -5.75 4.28 8.01
CA ALA A 37 -7.17 3.96 8.20
C ALA A 37 -7.46 2.44 8.23
N HIS A 38 -6.56 1.62 7.68
CA HIS A 38 -6.74 0.18 7.49
C HIS A 38 -5.59 -0.62 8.12
N SER A 39 -5.35 -0.41 9.42
CA SER A 39 -4.49 -1.30 10.21
C SER A 39 -4.99 -2.77 10.05
N PRO A 40 -4.09 -3.75 9.86
CA PRO A 40 -2.64 -3.68 10.06
C PRO A 40 -1.85 -3.57 8.75
N TRP A 41 -2.34 -2.89 7.71
CA TRP A 41 -1.59 -2.77 6.45
C TRP A 41 -0.62 -1.59 6.46
N GLU A 42 0.59 -1.80 5.96
CA GLU A 42 1.64 -0.79 5.80
C GLU A 42 2.21 -0.80 4.38
N LEU A 43 2.70 0.36 3.94
CA LEU A 43 3.39 0.48 2.66
C LEU A 43 4.78 -0.15 2.74
N ARG A 44 5.03 -1.15 1.88
CA ARG A 44 6.34 -1.77 1.76
C ARG A 44 7.35 -0.87 1.06
N THR A 45 6.90 -0.13 0.04
CA THR A 45 7.73 0.80 -0.73
C THR A 45 7.03 2.15 -0.89
N LEU A 46 7.80 3.22 -0.79
CA LEU A 46 7.33 4.59 -1.09
C LEU A 46 7.51 4.95 -2.56
N THR A 47 8.25 4.15 -3.33
CA THR A 47 8.37 4.31 -4.78
C THR A 47 7.27 3.48 -5.44
N PRO A 48 6.28 4.12 -6.10
CA PRO A 48 5.28 3.39 -6.86
C PRO A 48 5.84 2.80 -8.14
N GLU A 49 5.26 1.69 -8.56
CA GLU A 49 5.40 1.18 -9.91
C GLU A 49 4.31 1.80 -10.77
N ARG A 50 4.65 2.39 -11.92
CA ARG A 50 3.63 2.90 -12.86
C ARG A 50 3.11 1.74 -13.70
N GLY A 51 1.83 1.42 -13.56
CA GLY A 51 1.17 0.40 -14.37
C GLY A 51 0.98 0.84 -15.82
N ASP A 52 0.84 -0.12 -16.74
CA ASP A 52 0.56 0.13 -18.16
C ASP A 52 -0.78 0.88 -18.39
N ASP A 53 -1.67 0.84 -17.40
CA ASP A 53 -2.96 1.54 -17.36
C ASP A 53 -2.86 2.99 -16.86
N GLY A 54 -1.65 3.47 -16.57
CA GLY A 54 -1.40 4.86 -16.14
C GLY A 54 -1.50 5.09 -14.63
N HIS A 55 -1.95 4.10 -13.86
CA HIS A 55 -2.11 4.18 -12.41
C HIS A 55 -0.80 3.91 -11.65
N TYR A 56 -0.69 4.47 -10.46
CA TYR A 56 0.41 4.21 -9.53
C TYR A 56 0.09 2.98 -8.67
N LYS A 57 0.88 1.92 -8.83
CA LYS A 57 0.76 0.67 -8.07
C LYS A 57 1.71 0.68 -6.87
N PHE A 58 1.21 0.29 -5.72
CA PHE A 58 1.97 0.12 -4.49
C PHE A 58 1.79 -1.29 -3.95
N THR A 59 2.85 -1.83 -3.36
CA THR A 59 2.76 -3.06 -2.56
C THR A 59 2.59 -2.68 -1.09
N VAL A 60 1.57 -3.24 -0.47
CA VAL A 60 1.36 -3.17 0.98
C VAL A 60 1.61 -4.53 1.61
N GLU A 61 2.07 -4.51 2.86
CA GLU A 61 2.24 -5.70 3.66
C GLU A 61 1.51 -5.56 4.98
N ARG A 62 1.10 -6.67 5.56
CA ARG A 62 0.46 -6.70 6.87
C ARG A 62 1.56 -6.56 7.93
N GLU A 63 1.51 -5.52 8.74
CA GLU A 63 2.30 -5.37 9.95
C GLU A 63 2.10 -6.62 10.80
N VAL A 64 3.14 -7.45 10.85
CA VAL A 64 3.21 -8.58 11.78
C VAL A 64 3.63 -7.97 13.12
N GLY A 65 2.66 -7.79 14.01
CA GLY A 65 2.91 -7.31 15.38
C GLY A 65 4.05 -8.08 16.08
N PRO A 66 4.65 -7.46 17.10
CA PRO A 66 6.09 -7.21 17.21
C PRO A 66 6.98 -8.41 16.86
N LYS A 67 8.10 -8.13 16.16
CA LYS A 67 9.31 -8.96 16.31
C LYS A 67 9.52 -9.11 17.82
N ARG A 68 9.29 -10.31 18.36
CA ARG A 68 9.72 -10.66 19.72
C ARG A 68 11.19 -10.27 19.81
N GLU A 69 11.50 -9.18 20.51
CA GLU A 69 12.83 -9.01 21.09
C GLU A 69 13.04 -10.26 21.95
N THR A 70 13.90 -11.12 21.43
CA THR A 70 14.27 -12.36 22.09
C THR A 70 15.21 -11.97 23.21
N ARG A 71 14.60 -11.71 24.37
CA ARG A 71 15.12 -11.85 25.74
C ARG A 71 16.41 -11.12 26.13
#